data_AF-A0A4R0XLW8-F1
#
_entry.id   AF-A0A4R0XLW8-F1
#
_cell.length_a   1.000
_cell.length_b   1.000
_cell.length_c   1.000
_cell.angle_alpha   90.00
_cell.angle_beta   90.00
_cell.angle_gamma   90.00
#
_symmetry.space_group_name_H-M   'P 1'
#
loop_
_entity.id
_entity.type
_entity.pdbx_description
1 polymer ?
#
loop_
_entity_poly.entity_id
_entity_poly.type
_entity_poly.pdbx_seq_one_letter_code
_entity_poly.pdbx_strand_id
1 'polypeptide(L)'
;MQNKKTVHLIPHTHWDREWYYSSVNSKIMCYWSMKYMIEYLIKNPEAKFLYDGQTSVVEDFLEFAPDWKEKMKKVIKSKQLMVGPWYTQTDNLQPIGESIIRNLEIGQKI
;
A
#
# COMPACT_ATOMS: atom_id res chain seq x y z
N MET A 1 37.57 18.48 -0.90
CA MET A 1 36.25 18.44 -0.22
C MET A 1 35.66 17.07 -0.45
N GLN A 2 35.34 16.30 0.60
CA GLN A 2 34.69 15.00 0.44
C GLN A 2 33.31 15.21 -0.21
N ASN A 3 33.03 14.49 -1.30
CA ASN A 3 31.70 14.48 -1.92
C ASN A 3 30.68 13.95 -0.91
N LYS A 4 29.78 14.82 -0.43
CA LYS A 4 28.63 14.42 0.39
C LYS A 4 27.73 13.51 -0.44
N LYS A 5 27.46 12.31 0.08
CA LYS A 5 26.48 11.39 -0.51
C LYS A 5 25.11 11.63 0.13
N THR A 6 24.06 11.64 -0.68
CA THR A 6 22.67 11.64 -0.21
C THR A 6 22.18 10.21 -0.09
N VAL A 7 21.59 9.86 1.05
CA VAL A 7 20.97 8.53 1.28
C VAL A 7 19.46 8.75 1.47
N HIS A 8 18.65 8.07 0.65
CA HIS A 8 17.20 8.10 0.75
C HIS A 8 16.72 6.84 1.45
N LEU A 9 16.04 7.00 2.59
CA LEU A 9 15.39 5.89 3.29
C LEU A 9 13.90 5.91 2.96
N ILE A 10 13.38 4.79 2.46
CA ILE A 10 11.98 4.64 2.08
C ILE A 10 11.41 3.48 2.90
N PRO A 11 10.69 3.77 4.01
CA PRO A 11 9.99 2.74 4.75
C PRO A 11 8.94 2.07 3.88
N HIS A 12 9.01 0.74 3.76
CA HIS A 12 8.03 -0.04 3.03
C HIS A 12 7.89 -1.43 3.65
N THR A 13 6.83 -2.13 3.24
CA THR A 13 6.71 -3.58 3.41
C THR A 13 6.41 -4.17 2.04
N HIS A 14 6.85 -5.40 1.81
CA HIS A 14 6.37 -6.20 0.68
C HIS A 14 5.21 -7.06 1.19
N TRP A 15 4.07 -7.02 0.51
CA TRP A 15 2.83 -7.62 0.99
C TRP A 15 2.20 -8.53 -0.05
N ASP A 16 2.59 -9.80 -0.03
CA ASP A 16 1.88 -10.84 -0.76
C ASP A 16 0.45 -10.95 -0.22
N ARG A 17 -0.54 -10.65 -1.06
CA ARG A 17 -1.96 -10.71 -0.67
C ARG A 17 -2.36 -12.10 -0.18
N GLU A 18 -1.78 -13.13 -0.78
CA GLU A 18 -1.91 -14.53 -0.41
C GLU A 18 -0.68 -15.30 -0.88
N TRP A 19 -0.18 -16.23 -0.06
CA TRP A 19 0.96 -17.08 -0.43
C TRP A 19 0.96 -18.36 0.44
N TYR A 20 1.71 -18.37 1.53
CA TYR A 20 1.83 -19.54 2.43
C TYR A 20 0.73 -19.61 3.50
N TYR A 21 -0.03 -18.53 3.69
CA TYR A 21 -1.25 -18.51 4.50
C TYR A 21 -2.50 -18.50 3.62
N SER A 22 -3.64 -18.87 4.21
CA SER A 22 -4.93 -18.62 3.57
C SER A 22 -5.17 -17.12 3.36
N SER A 23 -5.95 -16.77 2.34
CA SER A 23 -6.30 -15.39 2.02
C SER A 23 -6.92 -14.65 3.21
N VAL A 24 -7.75 -15.33 4.01
CA VAL A 24 -8.36 -14.78 5.22
C VAL A 24 -7.30 -14.41 6.28
N ASN A 25 -6.31 -15.29 6.50
CA ASN A 25 -5.24 -15.01 7.45
C ASN A 25 -4.39 -13.82 7.00
N SER A 26 -4.04 -13.75 5.71
CA SER A 26 -3.32 -12.60 5.14
C SER A 26 -4.11 -11.29 5.28
N LYS A 27 -5.42 -11.31 5.04
CA LYS A 27 -6.29 -10.14 5.23
C LYS A 27 -6.32 -9.65 6.69
N ILE A 28 -6.40 -10.56 7.67
CA ILE A 28 -6.36 -10.18 9.09
C ILE A 28 -5.02 -9.53 9.46
N MET A 29 -3.90 -10.05 8.97
CA MET A 29 -2.60 -9.44 9.21
C MET A 29 -2.49 -8.07 8.52
N CYS A 30 -3.04 -7.93 7.31
CA CYS A 30 -3.08 -6.67 6.57
C CYS A 30 -3.88 -5.63 7.37
N TYR A 31 -5.00 -6.03 7.95
CA TYR A 31 -5.82 -5.17 8.80
C TYR A 31 -5.01 -4.56 9.95
N TRP A 32 -4.27 -5.39 10.70
CA TRP A 32 -3.46 -4.90 11.82
C TRP A 32 -2.26 -4.07 11.37
N SER A 33 -1.57 -4.50 10.31
CA SER A 33 -0.46 -3.75 9.70
C SER A 33 -0.90 -2.34 9.31
N MET A 34 -1.97 -2.24 8.52
CA MET A 34 -2.52 -0.98 8.03
C MET A 34 -3.03 -0.10 9.18
N LYS A 35 -3.75 -0.68 10.15
CA LYS A 35 -4.27 0.05 11.31
C LYS A 35 -3.15 0.72 12.10
N TYR A 36 -2.14 -0.04 12.51
CA TYR A 36 -1.03 0.49 13.31
C TYR A 36 -0.21 1.52 12.54
N MET A 37 0.02 1.27 11.25
CA MET A 37 0.70 2.22 10.38
C MET A 37 -0.07 3.55 10.25
N ILE A 38 -1.38 3.53 9.98
CA ILE A 38 -2.18 4.75 9.88
C ILE A 38 -2.19 5.53 11.20
N GLU A 39 -2.34 4.85 12.33
CA GLU A 39 -2.26 5.49 13.65
C GLU A 39 -0.90 6.15 13.88
N TYR A 40 0.19 5.49 13.47
CA TYR A 40 1.54 6.03 13.57
C TYR A 40 1.71 7.27 12.68
N LEU A 41 1.27 7.21 11.41
CA LEU A 41 1.37 8.34 10.48
C LEU A 41 0.55 9.55 10.96
N ILE A 42 -0.64 9.34 11.54
CA ILE A 42 -1.45 10.44 12.09
C ILE A 42 -0.72 11.14 13.25
N LYS A 43 0.02 10.38 14.07
CA LYS A 43 0.77 10.92 15.22
C LYS A 43 2.09 11.58 14.83
N ASN A 44 2.68 11.22 13.69
CA ASN A 44 4.00 11.68 13.24
C ASN A 44 3.90 12.29 11.82
N PRO A 45 3.62 13.61 11.69
CA PRO A 45 3.34 14.26 10.42
C PRO A 45 4.45 14.16 9.35
N GLU A 46 5.70 14.01 9.78
CA GLU A 46 6.89 13.88 8.93
C GLU A 46 7.11 12.45 8.41
N ALA A 47 6.49 11.45 9.05
CA ALA A 47 6.65 10.07 8.68
C ALA A 47 6.00 9.78 7.32
N LYS A 48 6.68 8.94 6.52
CA LYS A 48 6.20 8.47 5.22
C LYS A 48 6.37 6.97 5.11
N PHE A 49 5.43 6.32 4.44
CA PHE A 49 5.45 4.89 4.20
C PHE A 49 4.96 4.57 2.79
N LEU A 50 5.65 3.67 2.11
CA LEU A 50 5.24 3.11 0.81
C LEU A 50 4.63 1.73 1.04
N TYR A 51 3.33 1.58 0.78
CA TYR A 51 2.64 0.30 0.89
C TYR A 51 2.66 -0.42 -0.45
N ASP A 52 3.85 -0.93 -0.78
CA ASP A 52 4.08 -1.98 -1.78
C ASP A 52 3.57 -1.73 -3.21
N GLY A 53 3.31 -0.48 -3.58
CA GLY A 53 2.97 -0.14 -4.96
C GLY A 53 1.60 -0.63 -5.43
N GLN A 54 0.75 -1.15 -4.53
CA GLN A 54 -0.55 -1.75 -4.84
C GLN A 54 -1.67 -1.05 -4.07
N THR A 55 -2.86 -0.98 -4.67
CA THR A 55 -4.03 -0.36 -4.03
C THR A 55 -5.05 -1.34 -3.50
N SER A 56 -5.02 -2.62 -3.90
CA SER A 56 -5.92 -3.66 -3.38
C SER A 56 -5.86 -3.82 -1.85
N VAL A 57 -4.71 -3.55 -1.23
CA VAL A 57 -4.55 -3.53 0.24
C VAL A 57 -5.43 -2.48 0.95
N VAL A 58 -5.81 -1.40 0.25
CA VAL A 58 -6.74 -0.39 0.77
C VAL A 58 -8.16 -0.96 0.83
N GLU A 59 -8.58 -1.66 -0.22
CA GLU A 59 -9.90 -2.30 -0.26
C GLU A 59 -10.02 -3.42 0.77
N ASP A 60 -9.01 -4.29 0.85
CA ASP A 60 -8.96 -5.36 1.85
C ASP A 60 -9.00 -4.80 3.28
N PHE A 61 -8.37 -3.64 3.55
CA PHE A 61 -8.46 -2.99 4.86
C PHE A 61 -9.85 -2.40 5.12
N LEU A 62 -10.40 -1.63 4.18
CA LEU A 62 -11.68 -0.95 4.35
C LEU A 62 -12.88 -1.90 4.37
N GLU A 63 -12.74 -3.12 3.82
CA GLU A 63 -13.69 -4.22 3.98
C GLU A 63 -14.00 -4.49 5.46
N PHE A 64 -12.96 -4.52 6.31
CA PHE A 64 -13.10 -4.76 7.76
C PHE A 64 -13.15 -3.47 8.60
N ALA A 65 -12.74 -2.32 8.03
CA ALA A 65 -12.58 -1.05 8.73
C ALA A 65 -13.27 0.13 8.01
N PRO A 66 -14.57 0.05 7.67
CA PRO A 66 -15.22 1.08 6.84
C PRO A 66 -15.15 2.49 7.45
N ASP A 67 -15.23 2.61 8.78
CA ASP A 67 -15.15 3.88 9.52
C ASP A 67 -13.77 4.56 9.44
N TRP A 68 -12.75 3.87 8.93
CA TRP A 68 -11.40 4.40 8.77
C TRP A 68 -11.17 5.14 7.46
N LYS A 69 -12.16 5.14 6.55
CA LYS A 69 -12.07 5.75 5.22
C LYS A 69 -11.53 7.18 5.25
N GLU A 70 -12.05 8.03 6.13
CA GLU A 70 -11.60 9.44 6.21
C GLU A 70 -10.18 9.58 6.78
N LYS A 71 -9.79 8.74 7.74
CA LYS A 71 -8.41 8.72 8.28
C LYS A 71 -7.42 8.31 7.20
N MET A 72 -7.74 7.25 6.46
CA MET A 72 -6.92 6.74 5.36
C MET A 72 -6.79 7.78 4.24
N LYS A 73 -7.91 8.38 3.82
CA LYS A 73 -7.92 9.46 2.81
C LYS A 73 -7.04 10.64 3.23
N LYS A 74 -7.03 11.00 4.52
CA LYS A 74 -6.17 12.07 5.05
C LYS A 74 -4.69 11.74 4.86
N VAL A 75 -4.24 10.56 5.28
CA VAL A 75 -2.81 10.17 5.20
C VAL A 75 -2.34 9.91 3.75
N ILE A 76 -3.23 9.47 2.86
CA ILE A 76 -2.93 9.32 1.43
C ILE A 76 -2.82 10.69 0.77
N LYS A 77 -3.78 11.60 0.99
CA LYS A 77 -3.74 12.96 0.43
C LYS A 77 -2.55 13.78 0.91
N SER A 78 -2.12 13.59 2.16
CA SER A 78 -0.90 14.23 2.70
C SER A 78 0.40 13.58 2.20
N LYS A 79 0.32 12.50 1.40
CA LYS A 79 1.47 11.70 0.94
C LYS A 79 2.31 11.11 2.09
N GLN A 80 1.70 10.93 3.26
CA GLN A 80 2.30 10.17 4.35
C GLN A 80 2.18 8.67 4.08
N LEU A 81 1.06 8.23 3.50
CA LEU A 81 0.88 6.88 2.98
C LEU A 81 0.86 6.93 1.46
N MET A 82 1.79 6.23 0.82
CA MET A 82 1.84 6.06 -0.63
C MET A 82 1.38 4.64 -0.98
N VAL A 83 0.34 4.54 -1.81
CA VAL A 83 -0.23 3.29 -2.36
C VAL A 83 -0.27 3.40 -3.88
N GLY A 84 -0.39 2.26 -4.58
CA GLY A 84 -0.39 2.24 -6.04
C GLY A 84 0.97 2.57 -6.66
N PRO A 85 1.07 2.74 -7.99
CA PRO A 85 -0.03 3.03 -8.91
C PRO A 85 -0.79 1.81 -9.43
N TRP A 86 -0.35 0.60 -9.08
CA TRP A 86 -0.97 -0.63 -9.54
C TRP A 86 -2.12 -1.04 -8.62
N TYR A 87 -3.07 -1.81 -9.13
CA TYR A 87 -4.11 -2.40 -8.29
C TYR A 87 -3.55 -3.58 -7.47
N THR A 88 -2.83 -4.49 -8.13
CA THR A 88 -2.09 -5.60 -7.51
C THR A 88 -0.65 -5.68 -8.03
N GLN A 89 0.21 -6.43 -7.35
CA GLN A 89 1.52 -6.82 -7.87
C GLN A 89 1.38 -8.07 -8.74
N THR A 90 1.29 -7.84 -10.05
CA THR A 90 1.07 -8.91 -11.02
C THR A 90 2.37 -9.63 -11.39
N ASP A 91 2.26 -10.92 -11.73
CA ASP A 91 3.29 -11.58 -12.52
C ASP A 91 3.40 -10.91 -13.90
N ASN A 92 4.60 -10.89 -14.48
CA ASN A 92 4.89 -10.19 -15.74
C ASN A 92 4.62 -11.03 -17.01
N LEU A 93 4.52 -12.35 -16.90
CA LEU A 93 4.46 -13.28 -18.04
C LEU A 93 3.15 -14.09 -18.09
N GLN A 94 2.50 -14.31 -16.95
CA GLN A 94 1.26 -15.09 -16.89
C GLN A 94 0.03 -14.31 -17.41
N PRO A 95 -0.21 -13.05 -17.00
CA PRO A 95 -1.40 -12.33 -17.44
C PRO A 95 -1.21 -11.77 -18.84
N ILE A 96 -2.31 -11.70 -19.59
CA ILE A 96 -2.31 -11.06 -20.90
C ILE A 96 -2.04 -9.55 -20.79
N GLY A 97 -1.49 -8.95 -21.84
CA GLY A 97 -1.09 -7.54 -21.82
C GLY A 97 -2.21 -6.57 -21.45
N GLU A 98 -3.44 -6.84 -21.89
CA GLU A 98 -4.61 -6.03 -21.50
C GLU A 98 -4.83 -6.04 -19.98
N SER A 99 -4.67 -7.20 -19.31
CA SER A 99 -4.81 -7.29 -17.85
C SER A 99 -3.77 -6.44 -17.11
N ILE A 100 -2.55 -6.32 -17.64
CA ILE A 100 -1.51 -5.46 -17.06
C ILE A 100 -1.90 -3.98 -17.21
N ILE A 101 -2.42 -3.59 -18.37
CA ILE A 101 -2.92 -2.22 -18.61
C ILE A 101 -4.09 -1.91 -17.65
N ARG A 102 -5.04 -2.83 -17.50
CA ARG A 102 -6.17 -2.67 -16.56
C ARG A 102 -5.72 -2.61 -15.11
N ASN A 103 -4.71 -3.39 -14.73
CA ASN A 103 -4.13 -3.35 -13.39
C ASN A 103 -3.61 -1.93 -13.04
N LEU A 104 -2.96 -1.26 -13.99
CA LEU A 104 -2.54 0.14 -13.83
C LEU A 104 -3.74 1.10 -13.81
N GLU A 105 -4.66 0.93 -14.77
CA GLU A 105 -5.83 1.80 -14.91
C GLU A 105 -6.70 1.81 -13.64
N ILE A 106 -6.91 0.64 -13.03
CA ILE A 106 -7.68 0.50 -11.78
C ILE A 106 -6.90 1.11 -10.61
N GLY A 107 -5.60 0.83 -10.51
CA GLY A 107 -4.77 1.34 -9.41
C GLY A 107 -4.66 2.86 -9.36
N GLN A 108 -4.81 3.55 -10.50
CA GLN A 108 -4.81 5.02 -10.56
C GLN A 108 -6.14 5.67 -10.16
N LYS A 109 -7.22 4.92 -9.94
CA LYS A 109 -8.57 5.46 -9.64
C LYS A 109 -8.83 5.73 -8.14
N ILE A 110 -7.86 5.47 -7.26
CA ILE A 110 -7.98 5.60 -5.79
C ILE A 110 -7.68 7.00 -5.26
#